data_AF-A0A1B6LJY1-F1
#
_entry.id   AF-A0A1B6LJY1-F1
#
_cell.length_a   1.000
_cell.length_b   1.000
_cell.length_c   1.000
_cell.angle_alpha   90.00
_cell.angle_beta   90.00
_cell.angle_gamma   90.00
#
_symmetry.space_group_name_H-M   'P 1'
#
loop_
_entity.id
_entity.type
_entity.pdbx_description
1 polymer ?
#
loop_
_entity_poly.entity_id
_entity_poly.type
_entity_poly.pdbx_seq_one_letter_code
_entity_poly.pdbx_strand_id
1 'polypeptide(L)'
;MSCRNYRDLCMVGNIHVYLDVSIDDVKCGRVVVELFKNLVPRTAENFRALCTGEKGLGDRQLPLHYKDSIFHKAVPECIVQGGDIINHDGTGGESIYGPYFADEKPGLLLEHSEEGLLSMANCGTPDTNNSQFCVTLGQASHLDGSYVVFGRVVKGFNIINNISYQQLGPGERPVSVCKIWNCGELKPGQDWGYCDSDLYPPYPQDWDRDPSTVQANDILEVVKKIKDAGNQILMAGDSVYAHQKYIKALRYIDWYSSRQSRDEDVLAQVRAHCRLNAALACIRIHHYREAVHHCNEVPDIEENMKALFRRGMAKERLNDHQEALADLHAALRLAPADQRAPIIGEISRINRFLDSYQETERRQCARMFRT
;
A
#
# COMPACT_ATOMS: atom_id res chain seq x y z
N MET A 1 16.32 35.47 -6.92
CA MET A 1 15.18 34.86 -7.65
C MET A 1 14.17 34.42 -6.60
N SER A 2 12.99 35.03 -6.54
CA SER A 2 11.93 34.71 -5.57
C SER A 2 11.06 33.56 -6.11
N CYS A 3 11.68 32.40 -6.30
CA CYS A 3 10.98 31.19 -6.71
C CYS A 3 10.15 30.70 -5.52
N ARG A 4 8.82 30.89 -5.60
CA ARG A 4 7.86 30.38 -4.59
C ARG A 4 7.33 29.00 -4.97
N ASN A 5 7.42 28.64 -6.25
CA ASN A 5 7.01 27.36 -6.80
C ASN A 5 8.25 26.57 -7.23
N TYR A 6 8.46 25.41 -6.62
CA TYR A 6 9.63 24.57 -6.89
C TYR A 6 9.72 24.10 -8.36
N ARG A 7 8.63 24.12 -9.13
CA ARG A 7 8.61 23.77 -10.57
C ARG A 7 9.46 24.70 -11.44
N ASP A 8 9.75 25.91 -10.95
CA ASP A 8 10.62 26.87 -11.63
C ASP A 8 12.11 26.65 -11.32
N LEU A 9 12.46 25.68 -10.45
CA LEU A 9 13.84 25.35 -10.12
C LEU A 9 14.48 24.55 -11.26
N CYS A 10 15.66 24.98 -11.71
CA CYS A 10 16.48 24.17 -12.62
C CYS A 10 17.15 23.06 -11.80
N MET A 11 16.62 21.84 -11.89
CA MET A 11 16.93 20.71 -10.99
C MET A 11 18.12 19.84 -11.43
N VAL A 12 18.99 20.36 -12.29
CA VAL A 12 20.16 19.61 -12.77
C VAL A 12 21.12 19.34 -11.60
N GLY A 13 21.43 18.06 -11.38
CA GLY A 13 22.38 17.63 -10.34
C GLY A 13 21.78 17.39 -8.95
N ASN A 14 20.45 17.39 -8.81
CA ASN A 14 19.78 17.00 -7.57
C ASN A 14 20.00 15.52 -7.22
N ILE A 15 20.03 15.24 -5.92
CA ILE A 15 20.27 13.91 -5.38
C ILE A 15 18.95 13.15 -5.31
N HIS A 16 18.97 11.88 -5.71
CA HIS A 16 17.84 10.98 -5.54
C HIS A 16 18.14 9.98 -4.44
N VAL A 17 17.19 9.83 -3.52
CA VAL A 17 17.22 8.81 -2.47
C VAL A 17 15.99 7.95 -2.58
N TYR A 18 16.01 6.77 -1.96
CA TYR A 18 14.87 5.88 -1.93
C TYR A 18 14.53 5.46 -0.50
N LEU A 19 13.24 5.23 -0.27
CA LEU A 19 12.67 4.63 0.93
C LEU A 19 11.85 3.40 0.50
N ASP A 20 12.28 2.21 0.90
CA ASP A 20 11.50 0.98 0.71
C ASP A 20 10.54 0.83 1.89
N VAL A 21 9.24 0.83 1.61
CA VAL A 21 8.18 0.88 2.62
C VAL A 21 7.50 -0.47 2.77
N SER A 22 7.18 -0.82 4.02
CA SER A 22 6.34 -1.97 4.37
C SER A 22 5.24 -1.56 5.34
N ILE A 23 4.11 -2.25 5.28
CA ILE A 23 3.00 -2.15 6.25
C ILE A 23 2.80 -3.54 6.83
N ASP A 24 2.93 -3.68 8.15
CA ASP A 24 2.88 -4.98 8.86
C ASP A 24 3.81 -6.03 8.23
N ASP A 25 5.04 -5.61 7.94
CA ASP A 25 6.11 -6.39 7.26
C ASP A 25 5.78 -6.87 5.83
N VAL A 26 4.63 -6.49 5.28
CA VAL A 26 4.31 -6.67 3.87
C VAL A 26 4.96 -5.53 3.07
N LYS A 27 5.87 -5.86 2.16
CA LYS A 27 6.55 -4.85 1.33
C LYS A 27 5.55 -4.19 0.37
N CYS A 28 5.40 -2.88 0.48
CA CYS A 28 4.48 -2.09 -0.36
C CYS A 28 5.15 -1.56 -1.62
N GLY A 29 6.46 -1.37 -1.58
CA GLY A 29 7.28 -0.93 -2.71
C GLY A 29 8.27 0.15 -2.31
N ARG A 30 8.84 0.79 -3.34
CA ARG A 30 9.85 1.83 -3.20
C ARG A 30 9.27 3.22 -3.49
N VAL A 31 9.62 4.16 -2.64
CA VAL A 31 9.40 5.59 -2.82
C VAL A 31 10.72 6.21 -3.22
N VAL A 32 10.73 7.00 -4.29
CA VAL A 32 11.92 7.75 -4.72
C VAL A 32 11.69 9.23 -4.46
N VAL A 33 12.68 9.85 -3.83
CA VAL A 33 12.65 11.24 -3.42
C VAL A 33 13.78 11.98 -4.12
N GLU A 34 13.44 13.11 -4.73
CA GLU A 34 14.39 14.11 -5.21
C GLU A 34 14.63 15.16 -4.11
N LEU A 35 15.89 15.42 -3.77
CA LEU A 35 16.30 16.40 -2.76
C LEU A 35 16.77 17.70 -3.43
N PHE A 36 16.28 18.84 -2.94
CA PHE A 36 16.59 20.17 -3.46
C PHE A 36 17.96 20.69 -2.97
N LYS A 37 19.02 19.91 -3.21
CA LYS A 37 20.39 20.16 -2.72
C LYS A 37 20.90 21.57 -3.04
N ASN A 38 20.59 22.08 -4.23
CA ASN A 38 21.06 23.40 -4.65
C ASN A 38 20.34 24.55 -3.91
N LEU A 39 19.18 24.29 -3.31
CA LEU A 39 18.37 25.27 -2.61
C LEU A 39 18.58 25.20 -1.09
N VAL A 40 18.59 23.98 -0.55
CA VAL A 40 18.70 23.69 0.90
C VAL A 40 19.77 22.61 1.13
N PRO A 41 21.06 22.92 0.87
CA PRO A 41 22.13 21.93 0.89
C PRO A 41 22.31 21.23 2.24
N ARG A 42 22.10 21.92 3.37
CA ARG A 42 22.28 21.30 4.69
C ARG A 42 21.17 20.31 5.00
N THR A 43 19.94 20.67 4.68
CA THR A 43 18.73 19.85 4.88
C THR A 43 18.75 18.64 3.96
N ALA A 44 19.09 18.84 2.69
CA ALA A 44 19.25 17.76 1.72
C ALA A 44 20.36 16.78 2.13
N GLU A 45 21.52 17.27 2.58
CA GLU A 45 22.61 16.41 3.04
C GLU A 45 22.25 15.65 4.32
N ASN A 46 21.51 16.27 5.25
CA ASN A 46 20.98 15.59 6.44
C ASN A 46 20.10 14.40 6.04
N PHE A 47 19.09 14.63 5.21
CA PHE A 47 18.17 13.58 4.78
C PHE A 47 18.89 12.47 4.01
N ARG A 48 19.78 12.83 3.06
CA ARG A 48 20.56 11.86 2.28
C ARG A 48 21.44 10.98 3.15
N ALA A 49 22.18 11.58 4.08
CA ALA A 49 23.05 10.85 4.99
C ALA A 49 22.25 9.92 5.92
N LEU A 50 21.08 10.35 6.38
CA LEU A 50 20.15 9.50 7.13
C LEU A 50 19.54 8.38 6.28
N CYS A 51 19.37 8.55 4.96
CA CYS A 51 18.97 7.45 4.08
C CYS A 51 20.08 6.40 3.90
N THR A 52 21.36 6.81 3.91
CA THR A 52 22.49 5.89 3.67
C THR A 52 23.07 5.29 4.96
N GLY A 53 22.86 5.94 6.10
CA GLY A 53 23.45 5.54 7.37
C GLY A 53 24.96 5.78 7.47
N GLU A 54 25.56 6.53 6.53
CA GLU A 54 27.02 6.65 6.40
C GLU A 54 27.69 7.37 7.58
N LYS A 55 26.92 8.11 8.39
CA LYS A 55 27.42 8.88 9.54
C LYS A 55 27.56 8.05 10.82
N GLY A 56 27.18 6.77 10.79
CA GLY A 56 27.35 5.86 11.92
C GLY A 56 26.38 6.15 13.07
N LEU A 57 26.90 6.30 14.28
CA LEU A 57 26.11 6.51 15.50
C LEU A 57 26.02 8.00 15.83
N GLY A 58 24.85 8.45 16.29
CA GLY A 58 24.64 9.78 16.86
C GLY A 58 25.06 9.88 18.32
N ASP A 59 24.79 11.02 18.93
CA ASP A 59 25.09 11.35 20.33
C ASP A 59 24.47 10.34 21.29
N ARG A 60 23.27 9.82 20.96
CA ARG A 60 22.56 8.81 21.75
C ARG A 60 23.05 7.37 21.55
N GLN A 61 24.16 7.16 20.82
CA GLN A 61 24.68 5.84 20.44
C GLN A 61 23.68 4.99 19.64
N LEU A 62 22.74 5.64 18.96
CA LEU A 62 21.79 5.03 18.04
C LEU A 62 22.21 5.35 16.60
N PRO A 63 21.92 4.46 15.62
CA PRO A 63 22.27 4.71 14.23
C PRO A 63 21.59 5.98 13.67
N LEU A 64 22.38 6.84 13.02
CA LEU A 64 21.88 7.94 12.20
C LEU A 64 21.37 7.39 10.86
N HIS A 65 20.25 6.66 10.90
CA HIS A 65 19.74 5.91 9.76
C HIS A 65 18.21 5.80 9.79
N TYR A 66 17.54 6.06 8.67
CA TYR A 66 16.11 5.86 8.51
C TYR A 66 15.67 4.41 8.37
N LYS A 67 16.61 3.49 8.11
CA LYS A 67 16.28 2.06 8.05
C LYS A 67 15.67 1.63 9.39
N ASP A 68 14.55 0.94 9.28
CA ASP A 68 13.69 0.47 10.36
C ASP A 68 12.96 1.57 11.16
N SER A 69 13.10 2.85 10.77
CA SER A 69 12.25 3.92 11.29
C SER A 69 10.81 3.81 10.76
N ILE A 70 9.86 4.35 11.52
CA ILE A 70 8.43 4.24 11.21
C ILE A 70 7.79 5.59 10.89
N PHE A 71 6.70 5.51 10.13
CA PHE A 71 5.74 6.59 9.99
C PHE A 71 4.81 6.57 11.21
N HIS A 72 5.12 7.40 12.20
CA HIS A 72 4.46 7.38 13.51
C HIS A 72 3.19 8.23 13.55
N LYS A 73 2.89 9.00 12.49
CA LYS A 73 1.73 9.88 12.42
C LYS A 73 1.25 10.05 10.98
N ALA A 74 -0.05 10.01 10.75
CA ALA A 74 -0.68 10.28 9.46
C ALA A 74 -1.97 11.09 9.65
N VAL A 75 -2.05 12.24 8.99
CA VAL A 75 -3.22 13.10 8.94
C VAL A 75 -3.76 13.03 7.52
N PRO A 76 -4.87 12.32 7.27
CA PRO A 76 -5.44 12.16 5.93
C PRO A 76 -5.61 13.50 5.21
N GLU A 77 -5.32 13.51 3.92
CA GLU A 77 -5.38 14.70 3.04
C GLU A 77 -4.41 15.85 3.41
N CYS A 78 -3.59 15.67 4.44
CA CYS A 78 -2.63 16.68 4.90
C CYS A 78 -1.19 16.18 4.82
N ILE A 79 -0.77 15.29 5.73
CA ILE A 79 0.63 14.83 5.83
C ILE A 79 0.76 13.40 6.35
N VAL A 80 1.86 12.75 5.98
CA VAL A 80 2.41 11.58 6.69
C VAL A 80 3.75 11.97 7.28
N GLN A 81 3.97 11.69 8.56
CA GLN A 81 5.19 12.06 9.29
C GLN A 81 5.95 10.81 9.76
N GLY A 82 7.27 10.87 9.60
CA GLY A 82 8.21 9.83 9.99
C GLY A 82 9.56 10.41 10.40
N GLY A 83 10.58 9.55 10.45
CA GLY A 83 11.95 9.99 10.70
C GLY A 83 12.30 10.23 12.17
N ASP A 84 11.45 9.82 13.12
CA ASP A 84 11.89 9.65 14.50
C ASP A 84 12.70 8.36 14.59
N ILE A 85 14.02 8.51 14.47
CA ILE A 85 15.00 7.41 14.51
C ILE A 85 15.41 7.01 15.93
N ILE A 86 14.84 7.65 16.96
CA ILE A 86 15.23 7.46 18.36
C ILE A 86 14.11 6.79 19.16
N ASN A 87 12.92 7.38 19.19
CA ASN A 87 11.80 6.91 20.01
C ASN A 87 10.68 6.27 19.18
N HIS A 88 10.66 6.52 17.87
CA HIS A 88 9.64 6.01 16.95
C HIS A 88 8.21 6.43 17.31
N ASP A 89 8.04 7.57 17.98
CA ASP A 89 6.74 8.08 18.45
C ASP A 89 6.54 9.58 18.21
N GLY A 90 7.55 10.26 17.65
CA GLY A 90 7.52 11.68 17.36
C GLY A 90 8.17 12.55 18.45
N THR A 91 8.57 11.96 19.57
CA THR A 91 9.23 12.69 20.67
C THR A 91 10.76 12.72 20.57
N GLY A 92 11.33 11.99 19.60
CA GLY A 92 12.78 11.87 19.39
C GLY A 92 13.30 12.52 18.11
N GLY A 93 14.39 11.96 17.61
CA GLY A 93 15.10 12.41 16.41
C GLY A 93 16.41 13.11 16.70
N GLU A 94 17.33 13.02 15.74
CA GLU A 94 18.67 13.59 15.80
C GLU A 94 19.18 13.84 14.38
N SER A 95 19.79 15.00 14.12
CA SER A 95 20.38 15.28 12.81
C SER A 95 21.82 14.75 12.72
N ILE A 96 22.35 14.69 11.50
CA ILE A 96 23.79 14.39 11.31
C ILE A 96 24.74 15.48 11.84
N TYR A 97 24.19 16.61 12.29
CA TYR A 97 24.93 17.75 12.83
C TYR A 97 24.81 17.87 14.35
N GLY A 98 24.15 16.91 15.01
CA GLY A 98 23.80 16.94 16.43
C GLY A 98 22.28 17.01 16.66
N PRO A 99 21.82 17.43 17.86
CA PRO A 99 20.41 17.37 18.23
C PRO A 99 19.48 18.14 17.29
N TYR A 100 19.91 19.34 16.85
CA TYR A 100 19.13 20.21 15.99
C TYR A 100 20.01 20.99 15.00
N PHE A 101 19.42 21.48 13.90
CA PHE A 101 20.05 22.43 12.98
C PHE A 101 19.09 23.51 12.47
N ALA A 102 19.69 24.62 12.02
CA ALA A 102 18.99 25.83 11.60
C ALA A 102 18.15 25.66 10.33
N ASP A 103 17.09 26.46 10.21
CA ASP A 103 16.24 26.54 9.03
C ASP A 103 17.01 27.13 7.83
N GLU A 104 16.86 26.52 6.66
CA GLU A 104 17.36 27.10 5.42
C GLU A 104 16.27 27.96 4.78
N LYS A 105 16.42 29.30 4.93
CA LYS A 105 15.47 30.30 4.44
C LYS A 105 14.93 30.05 3.02
N PRO A 106 15.73 29.61 2.02
CA PRO A 106 15.19 29.32 0.69
C PRO A 106 14.09 28.26 0.68
N GLY A 107 14.14 27.25 1.55
CA GLY A 107 13.09 26.24 1.69
C GLY A 107 11.86 26.74 2.43
N LEU A 108 12.01 27.70 3.37
CA LEU A 108 10.86 28.37 4.02
C LEU A 108 10.07 29.27 3.06
N LEU A 109 10.67 29.70 1.95
CA LEU A 109 10.02 30.51 0.93
C LEU A 109 9.19 29.68 -0.08
N LEU A 110 9.35 28.36 -0.08
CA LEU A 110 8.53 27.47 -0.89
C LEU A 110 7.18 27.22 -0.22
N GLU A 111 6.14 27.17 -1.02
CA GLU A 111 4.79 26.87 -0.57
C GLU A 111 4.55 25.35 -0.56
N HIS A 112 3.81 24.86 0.44
CA HIS A 112 3.31 23.49 0.52
C HIS A 112 2.06 23.36 -0.38
N SER A 113 2.23 23.68 -1.65
CA SER A 113 1.13 23.90 -2.59
C SER A 113 0.52 22.62 -3.16
N GLU A 114 1.18 21.48 -3.02
CA GLU A 114 0.76 20.21 -3.62
C GLU A 114 1.21 18.98 -2.84
N GLU A 115 0.71 17.82 -3.26
CA GLU A 115 1.07 16.51 -2.72
C GLU A 115 2.51 16.10 -3.05
N GLY A 116 3.09 15.24 -2.22
CA GLY A 116 4.41 14.66 -2.44
C GLY A 116 5.59 15.57 -2.09
N LEU A 117 5.38 16.75 -1.51
CA LEU A 117 6.48 17.60 -1.03
C LEU A 117 7.03 17.06 0.29
N LEU A 118 8.35 17.05 0.44
CA LEU A 118 9.02 16.74 1.69
C LEU A 118 9.34 18.03 2.44
N SER A 119 9.00 18.04 3.73
CA SER A 119 9.25 19.17 4.62
C SER A 119 9.77 18.70 5.98
N MET A 120 10.65 19.50 6.60
CA MET A 120 11.20 19.16 7.91
C MET A 120 10.13 19.32 8.99
N ALA A 121 9.99 18.33 9.86
CA ALA A 121 9.27 18.53 11.11
C ALA A 121 10.23 19.19 12.13
N ASN A 122 9.70 20.09 12.96
CA ASN A 122 10.46 20.81 13.98
C ASN A 122 9.69 20.83 15.32
N CYS A 123 10.29 21.40 16.37
CA CYS A 123 9.70 21.43 17.71
C CYS A 123 8.74 22.61 17.95
N GLY A 124 8.19 23.22 16.89
CA GLY A 124 7.29 24.36 16.97
C GLY A 124 7.98 25.71 17.16
N THR A 125 9.32 25.74 17.13
CA THR A 125 10.14 26.97 17.13
C THR A 125 11.16 26.93 16.01
N PRO A 126 11.57 28.09 15.45
CA PRO A 126 12.60 28.15 14.41
C PRO A 126 13.89 27.42 14.80
N ASP A 127 14.62 26.95 13.80
CA ASP A 127 15.95 26.36 13.93
C ASP A 127 16.01 25.08 14.78
N THR A 128 14.91 24.31 14.83
CA THR A 128 14.82 23.04 15.58
C THR A 128 14.62 21.81 14.68
N ASN A 129 15.19 21.84 13.48
CA ASN A 129 15.13 20.69 12.56
C ASN A 129 16.03 19.55 13.06
N ASN A 130 15.60 18.30 12.93
CA ASN A 130 16.39 17.12 13.27
C ASN A 130 16.31 16.02 12.17
N SER A 131 15.97 14.77 12.51
CA SER A 131 15.72 13.71 11.53
C SER A 131 14.25 13.59 11.10
N GLN A 132 13.30 14.20 11.82
CA GLN A 132 11.89 14.04 11.51
C GLN A 132 11.48 14.85 10.27
N PHE A 133 10.62 14.25 9.45
CA PHE A 133 10.12 14.85 8.22
C PHE A 133 8.65 14.50 8.01
N CYS A 134 7.98 15.29 7.19
CA CYS A 134 6.66 14.98 6.68
C CYS A 134 6.66 14.95 5.14
N VAL A 135 5.72 14.19 4.59
CA VAL A 135 5.36 14.19 3.17
C VAL A 135 3.95 14.72 3.06
N THR A 136 3.72 15.75 2.24
CA THR A 136 2.38 16.28 2.00
C THR A 136 1.52 15.30 1.22
N LEU A 137 0.25 15.16 1.59
CA LEU A 137 -0.77 14.37 0.88
C LEU A 137 -1.72 15.24 0.05
N GLY A 138 -1.53 16.57 0.10
CA GLY A 138 -2.34 17.59 -0.52
C GLY A 138 -1.77 18.96 -0.23
N GLN A 139 -2.51 20.02 -0.55
CA GLN A 139 -2.11 21.38 -0.23
C GLN A 139 -2.16 21.63 1.29
N ALA A 140 -1.05 22.11 1.86
CA ALA A 140 -0.89 22.32 3.30
C ALA A 140 -0.34 23.72 3.62
N SER A 141 -1.01 24.78 3.13
CA SER A 141 -0.53 26.16 3.25
C SER A 141 -0.35 26.69 4.69
N HIS A 142 -0.96 26.02 5.67
CA HIS A 142 -0.75 26.34 7.10
C HIS A 142 0.67 25.99 7.59
N LEU A 143 1.46 25.26 6.79
CA LEU A 143 2.86 24.94 7.05
C LEU A 143 3.84 25.98 6.46
N ASP A 144 3.36 26.87 5.59
CA ASP A 144 4.21 27.80 4.85
C ASP A 144 4.98 28.76 5.77
N GLY A 145 6.23 29.03 5.41
CA GLY A 145 7.12 29.91 6.18
C GLY A 145 7.62 29.36 7.52
N SER A 146 7.09 28.21 7.98
CA SER A 146 7.40 27.62 9.29
C SER A 146 8.18 26.31 9.20
N TYR A 147 8.08 25.60 8.09
CA TYR A 147 8.72 24.30 7.87
C TYR A 147 9.50 24.32 6.55
N VAL A 148 10.74 23.82 6.58
CA VAL A 148 11.66 23.87 5.43
C VAL A 148 11.26 22.81 4.42
N VAL A 149 10.73 23.21 3.26
CA VAL A 149 10.54 22.32 2.12
C VAL A 149 11.91 22.00 1.51
N PHE A 150 12.21 20.70 1.36
CA PHE A 150 13.55 20.26 0.96
C PHE A 150 13.60 19.19 -0.13
N GLY A 151 12.46 18.69 -0.58
CA GLY A 151 12.43 17.72 -1.65
C GLY A 151 11.02 17.40 -2.11
N ARG A 152 10.91 16.43 -3.01
CA ARG A 152 9.63 15.88 -3.47
C ARG A 152 9.74 14.40 -3.79
N VAL A 153 8.62 13.69 -3.67
CA VAL A 153 8.46 12.35 -4.18
C VAL A 153 8.36 12.42 -5.70
N VAL A 154 9.21 11.66 -6.39
CA VAL A 154 9.19 11.55 -7.87
C VAL A 154 8.62 10.22 -8.35
N LYS A 155 8.66 9.18 -7.50
CA LYS A 155 8.05 7.87 -7.76
C LYS A 155 7.50 7.29 -6.46
N GLY A 156 6.37 6.59 -6.54
CA GLY A 156 5.82 5.85 -5.40
C GLY A 156 5.04 6.71 -4.42
N PHE A 157 4.55 7.89 -4.82
CA PHE A 157 3.72 8.75 -3.95
C PHE A 157 2.54 8.00 -3.34
N ASN A 158 1.85 7.19 -4.15
CA ASN A 158 0.70 6.43 -3.67
C ASN A 158 1.05 5.36 -2.61
N ILE A 159 2.32 4.96 -2.48
CA ILE A 159 2.77 4.11 -1.37
C ILE A 159 2.74 4.89 -0.06
N ILE A 160 3.18 6.15 -0.07
CA ILE A 160 3.08 7.05 1.09
C ILE A 160 1.62 7.37 1.38
N ASN A 161 0.84 7.72 0.36
CA ASN A 161 -0.59 8.03 0.54
C ASN A 161 -1.35 6.85 1.19
N ASN A 162 -1.00 5.60 0.84
CA ASN A 162 -1.59 4.40 1.43
C ASN A 162 -1.40 4.28 2.96
N ILE A 163 -0.40 4.96 3.54
CA ILE A 163 -0.20 5.01 4.99
C ILE A 163 -1.37 5.74 5.66
N SER A 164 -1.91 6.80 5.04
CA SER A 164 -3.06 7.55 5.58
C SER A 164 -4.39 6.80 5.49
N TYR A 165 -4.47 5.75 4.67
CA TYR A 165 -5.65 4.87 4.60
C TYR A 165 -5.63 3.75 5.62
N GLN A 166 -4.55 3.61 6.40
CA GLN A 166 -4.53 2.66 7.51
C GLN A 166 -5.47 3.12 8.63
N GLN A 167 -5.95 2.18 9.43
CA GLN A 167 -6.70 2.52 10.63
C GLN A 167 -5.81 3.36 11.55
N LEU A 168 -6.33 4.51 12.01
CA LEU A 168 -5.60 5.43 12.89
C LEU A 168 -6.07 5.25 14.34
N GLY A 169 -5.11 5.22 15.26
CA GLY A 169 -5.31 5.23 16.70
C GLY A 169 -5.16 6.62 17.32
N PRO A 170 -5.05 6.71 18.66
CA PRO A 170 -4.80 7.97 19.36
C PRO A 170 -3.57 8.71 18.83
N GLY A 171 -3.67 10.03 18.70
CA GLY A 171 -2.57 10.86 18.20
C GLY A 171 -2.30 10.72 16.70
N GLU A 172 -3.30 10.25 15.93
CA GLU A 172 -3.20 10.11 14.46
C GLU A 172 -2.13 9.07 14.04
N ARG A 173 -1.81 8.13 14.94
CA ARG A 173 -0.82 7.07 14.70
C ARG A 173 -1.45 5.92 13.92
N PRO A 174 -0.86 5.46 12.81
CA PRO A 174 -1.28 4.22 12.15
C PRO A 174 -1.24 3.03 13.12
N VAL A 175 -2.32 2.26 13.18
CA VAL A 175 -2.40 1.01 13.96
C VAL A 175 -1.46 -0.03 13.36
N SER A 176 -1.46 -0.15 12.03
CA SER A 176 -0.51 -0.97 11.28
C SER A 176 0.89 -0.38 11.34
N VAL A 177 1.91 -1.21 11.46
CA VAL A 177 3.31 -0.78 11.53
C VAL A 177 3.79 -0.40 10.14
N CYS A 178 3.77 0.90 9.84
CA CYS A 178 4.26 1.48 8.59
C CYS A 178 5.74 1.85 8.74
N LYS A 179 6.63 1.10 8.09
CA LYS A 179 8.09 1.15 8.31
C LYS A 179 8.87 1.38 7.02
N ILE A 180 9.96 2.12 7.12
CA ILE A 180 11.02 2.21 6.09
C ILE A 180 11.96 1.03 6.32
N TRP A 181 11.70 -0.13 5.72
CA TRP A 181 12.50 -1.35 5.99
C TRP A 181 13.88 -1.31 5.33
N ASN A 182 14.08 -0.44 4.34
CA ASN A 182 15.36 -0.18 3.71
C ASN A 182 15.36 1.21 3.06
N CYS A 183 16.53 1.85 2.95
CA CYS A 183 16.68 3.15 2.31
C CYS A 183 18.10 3.33 1.78
N GLY A 184 18.32 4.37 0.98
CA GLY A 184 19.63 4.66 0.43
C GLY A 184 19.63 5.76 -0.62
N GLU A 185 20.77 5.95 -1.26
CA GLU A 185 20.98 6.90 -2.35
C GLU A 185 21.01 6.18 -3.70
N LEU A 186 20.40 6.78 -4.72
CA LEU A 186 20.44 6.32 -6.10
C LEU A 186 21.52 7.07 -6.87
N LYS A 187 22.37 6.32 -7.58
CA LYS A 187 23.39 6.92 -8.45
C LYS A 187 22.75 7.45 -9.73
N PRO A 188 23.32 8.51 -10.34
CA PRO A 188 22.85 8.98 -11.66
C PRO A 188 22.82 7.84 -12.69
N GLY A 189 21.69 7.69 -13.38
CA GLY A 189 21.47 6.64 -14.38
C GLY A 189 21.18 5.25 -13.82
N GLN A 190 21.13 5.08 -12.49
CA GLN A 190 20.65 3.84 -11.88
C GLN A 190 19.14 3.69 -12.09
N ASP A 191 18.69 2.46 -12.35
CA ASP A 191 17.25 2.15 -12.38
C ASP A 191 16.61 2.48 -11.03
N TRP A 192 15.38 2.98 -11.08
CA TRP A 192 14.65 3.35 -9.87
C TRP A 192 14.44 2.17 -8.93
N GLY A 193 14.38 0.94 -9.45
CA GLY A 193 14.27 -0.29 -8.66
C GLY A 193 12.92 -0.43 -7.96
N TYR A 194 11.86 0.16 -8.49
CA TYR A 194 10.50 0.01 -7.96
C TYR A 194 9.66 -1.08 -8.65
N CYS A 195 10.15 -1.63 -9.77
CA CYS A 195 9.51 -2.72 -10.48
C CYS A 195 10.01 -4.08 -9.96
N ASP A 196 9.09 -5.02 -9.72
CA ASP A 196 9.44 -6.41 -9.46
C ASP A 196 9.61 -7.19 -10.77
N SER A 197 9.54 -8.52 -10.71
CA SER A 197 9.60 -9.43 -11.88
C SER A 197 8.56 -9.18 -12.96
N ASP A 198 7.48 -8.45 -12.66
CA ASP A 198 6.45 -8.08 -13.64
C ASP A 198 6.83 -6.86 -14.48
N LEU A 199 7.93 -6.15 -14.15
CA LEU A 199 8.48 -4.99 -14.86
C LEU A 199 7.63 -3.71 -14.84
N TYR A 200 6.52 -3.68 -14.08
CA TYR A 200 5.65 -2.51 -14.01
C TYR A 200 5.69 -1.86 -12.62
N PRO A 201 5.52 -0.52 -12.52
CA PRO A 201 5.46 0.14 -11.23
C PRO A 201 4.29 -0.34 -10.38
N PRO A 202 4.38 -0.30 -9.04
CA PRO A 202 3.28 -0.70 -8.15
C PRO A 202 2.00 0.11 -8.39
N TYR A 203 2.13 1.38 -8.77
CA TYR A 203 1.02 2.26 -9.12
C TYR A 203 1.16 2.75 -10.57
N PRO A 204 0.09 2.70 -11.38
CA PRO A 204 0.16 3.08 -12.80
C PRO A 204 0.49 4.55 -13.04
N GLN A 205 0.27 5.43 -12.05
CA GLN A 205 0.68 6.84 -12.09
C GLN A 205 2.21 7.02 -12.22
N ASP A 206 2.98 6.04 -11.77
CA ASP A 206 4.44 6.05 -11.86
C ASP A 206 4.95 5.42 -13.17
N TRP A 207 4.05 4.95 -14.05
CA TRP A 207 4.44 4.36 -15.33
C TRP A 207 4.94 5.45 -16.29
N ASP A 208 6.18 5.31 -16.77
CA ASP A 208 6.84 6.22 -17.71
C ASP A 208 6.27 6.11 -19.13
N ARG A 209 4.94 6.23 -19.26
CA ARG A 209 4.22 6.26 -20.52
C ARG A 209 3.17 7.35 -20.46
N ASP A 210 3.06 8.13 -21.54
CA ASP A 210 2.01 9.15 -21.65
C ASP A 210 0.63 8.48 -21.56
N PRO A 211 -0.17 8.78 -20.53
CA PRO A 211 -1.47 8.16 -20.32
C PRO A 211 -2.43 8.33 -21.50
N SER A 212 -2.30 9.41 -22.28
CA SER A 212 -3.15 9.67 -23.45
C SER A 212 -2.88 8.73 -24.62
N THR A 213 -1.71 8.07 -24.63
CA THR A 213 -1.28 7.14 -25.68
C THR A 213 -1.58 5.68 -25.35
N VAL A 214 -1.96 5.39 -24.10
CA VAL A 214 -2.25 4.03 -23.64
C VAL A 214 -3.58 3.57 -24.20
N GLN A 215 -3.60 2.36 -24.76
CA GLN A 215 -4.80 1.70 -25.28
C GLN A 215 -5.17 0.49 -24.42
N ALA A 216 -6.41 0.01 -24.54
CA ALA A 216 -6.89 -1.15 -23.79
C ALA A 216 -6.02 -2.40 -23.98
N ASN A 217 -5.48 -2.62 -25.18
CA ASN A 217 -4.59 -3.75 -25.47
C ASN A 217 -3.25 -3.65 -24.72
N ASP A 218 -2.73 -2.45 -24.51
CA ASP A 218 -1.52 -2.25 -23.70
C ASP A 218 -1.78 -2.65 -22.24
N ILE A 219 -2.92 -2.22 -21.70
CA ILE A 219 -3.35 -2.58 -20.35
C ILE A 219 -3.56 -4.08 -20.23
N LEU A 220 -4.18 -4.70 -21.23
CA LEU A 220 -4.36 -6.15 -21.26
C LEU A 220 -3.02 -6.90 -21.18
N GLU A 221 -1.98 -6.44 -21.88
CA GLU A 221 -0.64 -7.03 -21.79
C GLU A 221 -0.02 -6.85 -20.40
N VAL A 222 -0.09 -5.63 -19.85
CA VAL A 222 0.41 -5.30 -18.50
C VAL A 222 -0.25 -6.19 -17.44
N VAL A 223 -1.57 -6.24 -17.46
CA VAL A 223 -2.39 -7.00 -16.52
C VAL A 223 -2.12 -8.49 -16.64
N LYS A 224 -1.93 -9.02 -17.85
CA LYS A 224 -1.54 -10.42 -18.06
C LYS A 224 -0.21 -10.73 -17.37
N LYS A 225 0.83 -9.92 -17.60
CA LYS A 225 2.15 -10.10 -16.97
C LYS A 225 2.08 -10.04 -15.44
N ILE A 226 1.38 -9.05 -14.89
CA ILE A 226 1.22 -8.91 -13.42
C ILE A 226 0.44 -10.10 -12.84
N LYS A 227 -0.67 -10.49 -13.48
CA LYS A 227 -1.49 -11.64 -13.06
C LYS A 227 -0.69 -12.94 -13.13
N ASP A 228 0.11 -13.14 -14.17
CA ASP A 228 0.92 -14.35 -14.33
C ASP A 228 2.05 -14.43 -13.31
N ALA A 229 2.69 -13.30 -12.98
CA ALA A 229 3.61 -13.22 -11.84
C ALA A 229 2.90 -13.58 -10.52
N GLY A 230 1.69 -13.03 -10.29
CA GLY A 230 0.86 -13.39 -9.14
C GLY A 230 0.54 -14.88 -9.06
N ASN A 231 0.24 -15.51 -10.20
CA ASN A 231 0.00 -16.96 -10.26
C ASN A 231 1.22 -17.78 -9.87
N GLN A 232 2.41 -17.39 -10.34
CA GLN A 232 3.66 -18.07 -9.98
C GLN A 232 3.92 -17.97 -8.47
N ILE A 233 3.73 -16.77 -7.89
CA ILE A 233 3.88 -16.53 -6.46
C ILE A 233 2.83 -17.34 -5.65
N LEU A 234 1.58 -17.39 -6.11
CA LEU A 234 0.52 -18.16 -5.46
C LEU A 234 0.81 -19.67 -5.47
N MET A 235 1.38 -20.16 -6.57
CA MET A 235 1.84 -21.55 -6.71
C MET A 235 3.03 -21.86 -5.80
N ALA A 236 3.91 -20.89 -5.57
CA ALA A 236 5.01 -21.00 -4.61
C ALA A 236 4.56 -20.95 -3.14
N GLY A 237 3.27 -20.69 -2.88
CA GLY A 237 2.66 -20.72 -1.55
C GLY A 237 2.52 -19.35 -0.88
N ASP A 238 3.15 -18.30 -1.43
CA ASP A 238 3.08 -16.95 -0.90
C ASP A 238 1.78 -16.26 -1.32
N SER A 239 0.73 -16.51 -0.54
CA SER A 239 -0.61 -16.00 -0.86
C SER A 239 -0.75 -14.50 -0.59
N VAL A 240 0.09 -13.92 0.28
CA VAL A 240 0.07 -12.48 0.61
C VAL A 240 0.58 -11.68 -0.59
N TYR A 241 1.77 -12.00 -1.10
CA TYR A 241 2.31 -11.29 -2.27
C TYR A 241 1.53 -11.59 -3.54
N ALA A 242 1.00 -12.81 -3.70
CA ALA A 242 0.12 -13.12 -4.82
C ALA A 242 -1.13 -12.22 -4.82
N HIS A 243 -1.78 -12.06 -3.66
CA HIS A 243 -2.91 -11.14 -3.50
C HIS A 243 -2.54 -9.72 -3.94
N GLN A 244 -1.41 -9.18 -3.46
CA GLN A 244 -0.93 -7.86 -3.86
C GLN A 244 -0.74 -7.71 -5.38
N LYS A 245 -0.25 -8.75 -6.07
CA LYS A 245 -0.15 -8.74 -7.54
C LYS A 245 -1.52 -8.66 -8.21
N TYR A 246 -2.51 -9.41 -7.73
CA TYR A 246 -3.85 -9.32 -8.31
C TYR A 246 -4.51 -7.95 -8.06
N ILE A 247 -4.31 -7.36 -6.87
CA ILE A 247 -4.77 -6.00 -6.57
C ILE A 247 -4.05 -4.97 -7.45
N LYS A 248 -2.75 -5.11 -7.66
CA LYS A 248 -1.99 -4.28 -8.61
C LYS A 248 -2.55 -4.40 -10.02
N ALA A 249 -2.85 -5.62 -10.48
CA ALA A 249 -3.43 -5.84 -11.80
C ALA A 249 -4.79 -5.12 -11.93
N LEU A 250 -5.67 -5.25 -10.94
CA LEU A 250 -6.96 -4.55 -10.91
C LEU A 250 -6.78 -3.03 -10.92
N ARG A 251 -5.82 -2.50 -10.16
CA ARG A 251 -5.49 -1.07 -10.13
C ARG A 251 -5.12 -0.51 -11.52
N TYR A 252 -4.38 -1.26 -12.33
CA TYR A 252 -4.07 -0.84 -13.71
C TYR A 252 -5.31 -0.81 -14.60
N ILE A 253 -6.23 -1.77 -14.43
CA ILE A 253 -7.50 -1.78 -15.16
C ILE A 253 -8.32 -0.55 -14.75
N ASP A 254 -8.48 -0.31 -13.45
CA ASP A 254 -9.33 0.78 -12.95
C ASP A 254 -8.75 2.16 -13.29
N TRP A 255 -7.42 2.31 -13.28
CA TRP A 255 -6.74 3.51 -13.75
C TRP A 255 -7.02 3.82 -15.23
N TYR A 256 -7.09 2.79 -16.08
CA TYR A 256 -7.45 2.99 -17.48
C TYR A 256 -8.95 3.29 -17.65
N SER A 257 -9.82 2.47 -17.03
CA SER A 257 -11.28 2.60 -17.10
C SER A 257 -11.78 3.95 -16.58
N SER A 258 -11.14 4.54 -15.57
CA SER A 258 -11.53 5.85 -15.03
C SER A 258 -11.36 7.00 -16.02
N ARG A 259 -10.64 6.78 -17.13
CA ARG A 259 -10.33 7.78 -18.17
C ARG A 259 -11.03 7.48 -19.49
N GLN A 260 -11.29 6.21 -19.79
CA GLN A 260 -11.89 5.76 -21.05
C GLN A 260 -12.99 4.73 -20.79
N SER A 261 -14.25 5.08 -21.11
CA SER A 261 -15.42 4.22 -20.86
C SER A 261 -15.72 3.23 -21.97
N ARG A 262 -15.11 3.35 -23.16
CA ARG A 262 -15.53 2.61 -24.37
C ARG A 262 -14.94 1.21 -24.52
N ASP A 263 -13.93 0.85 -23.72
CA ASP A 263 -13.20 -0.41 -23.87
C ASP A 263 -13.35 -1.36 -22.67
N GLU A 264 -14.33 -1.14 -21.79
CA GLU A 264 -14.50 -1.98 -20.59
C GLU A 264 -14.69 -3.46 -20.93
N ASP A 265 -15.38 -3.77 -22.03
CA ASP A 265 -15.62 -5.13 -22.50
C ASP A 265 -14.32 -5.90 -22.80
N VAL A 266 -13.30 -5.20 -23.30
CA VAL A 266 -11.98 -5.80 -23.63
C VAL A 266 -11.28 -6.27 -22.34
N LEU A 267 -11.47 -5.55 -21.25
CA LEU A 267 -10.81 -5.81 -19.97
C LEU A 267 -11.67 -6.61 -18.98
N ALA A 268 -12.97 -6.76 -19.24
CA ALA A 268 -13.93 -7.43 -18.36
C ALA A 268 -13.49 -8.86 -18.00
N GLN A 269 -13.08 -9.65 -19.00
CA GLN A 269 -12.65 -11.03 -18.78
C GLN A 269 -11.40 -11.11 -17.90
N VAL A 270 -10.38 -10.28 -18.16
CA VAL A 270 -9.14 -10.30 -17.37
C VAL A 270 -9.37 -9.75 -15.95
N ARG A 271 -10.26 -8.75 -15.80
CA ARG A 271 -10.71 -8.23 -14.50
C ARG A 271 -11.36 -9.34 -13.66
N ALA A 272 -12.29 -10.11 -14.24
CA ALA A 272 -12.93 -11.23 -13.58
C ALA A 272 -11.91 -12.31 -13.15
N HIS A 273 -10.93 -12.64 -13.98
CA HIS A 273 -9.86 -13.57 -13.62
C HIS A 273 -9.01 -13.07 -12.44
N CYS A 274 -8.64 -11.78 -12.43
CA CYS A 274 -7.91 -11.18 -11.33
C CYS A 274 -8.72 -11.19 -10.02
N ARG A 275 -10.02 -10.84 -10.07
CA ARG A 275 -10.92 -10.89 -8.91
C ARG A 275 -11.04 -12.30 -8.34
N LEU A 276 -11.26 -13.29 -9.21
CA LEU A 276 -11.28 -14.68 -8.81
C LEU A 276 -9.99 -15.08 -8.08
N ASN A 277 -8.83 -14.79 -8.67
CA ASN A 277 -7.54 -15.17 -8.08
C ASN A 277 -7.25 -14.42 -6.76
N ALA A 278 -7.62 -13.14 -6.68
CA ALA A 278 -7.59 -12.37 -5.43
C ALA A 278 -8.44 -13.04 -4.35
N ALA A 279 -9.69 -13.43 -4.65
CA ALA A 279 -10.56 -14.13 -3.70
C ALA A 279 -9.93 -15.45 -3.19
N LEU A 280 -9.29 -16.22 -4.07
CA LEU A 280 -8.59 -17.45 -3.66
C LEU A 280 -7.40 -17.14 -2.73
N ALA A 281 -6.61 -16.12 -3.04
CA ALA A 281 -5.51 -15.69 -2.20
C ALA A 281 -6.01 -15.22 -0.83
N CYS A 282 -7.08 -14.41 -0.77
CA CYS A 282 -7.74 -13.97 0.46
C CYS A 282 -8.22 -15.14 1.33
N ILE A 283 -8.83 -16.18 0.73
CA ILE A 283 -9.25 -17.38 1.48
C ILE A 283 -8.05 -18.07 2.14
N ARG A 284 -6.91 -18.17 1.44
CA ARG A 284 -5.69 -18.80 1.97
C ARG A 284 -5.05 -18.01 3.11
N ILE A 285 -5.19 -16.69 3.12
CA ILE A 285 -4.69 -15.80 4.18
C ILE A 285 -5.76 -15.46 5.23
N HIS A 286 -6.91 -16.14 5.20
CA HIS A 286 -8.03 -15.97 6.14
C HIS A 286 -8.74 -14.60 6.10
N HIS A 287 -8.58 -13.84 5.01
CA HIS A 287 -9.27 -12.57 4.77
C HIS A 287 -10.64 -12.81 4.12
N TYR A 288 -11.54 -13.46 4.84
CA TYR A 288 -12.80 -13.96 4.25
C TYR A 288 -13.75 -12.87 3.78
N ARG A 289 -13.80 -11.72 4.47
CA ARG A 289 -14.64 -10.58 4.04
C ARG A 289 -14.20 -10.02 2.69
N GLU A 290 -12.89 -9.84 2.51
CA GLU A 290 -12.32 -9.41 1.23
C GLU A 290 -12.56 -10.45 0.13
N ALA A 291 -12.44 -11.74 0.45
CA ALA A 291 -12.74 -12.81 -0.51
C ALA A 291 -14.19 -12.75 -1.02
N VAL A 292 -15.16 -12.52 -0.13
CA VAL A 292 -16.57 -12.34 -0.50
C VAL A 292 -16.74 -11.10 -1.38
N HIS A 293 -16.13 -9.97 -1.02
CA HIS A 293 -16.16 -8.76 -1.83
C HIS A 293 -15.62 -9.02 -3.25
N HIS A 294 -14.45 -9.64 -3.38
CA HIS A 294 -13.89 -9.94 -4.70
C HIS A 294 -14.79 -10.87 -5.53
N CYS A 295 -15.47 -11.84 -4.91
CA CYS A 295 -16.41 -12.71 -5.62
C CYS A 295 -17.65 -11.94 -6.10
N ASN A 296 -18.20 -11.05 -5.29
CA ASN A 296 -19.37 -10.23 -5.65
C ASN A 296 -19.10 -9.29 -6.83
N GLU A 297 -17.85 -8.86 -7.00
CA GLU A 297 -17.40 -7.99 -8.09
C GLU A 297 -17.14 -8.75 -9.41
N VAL A 298 -17.36 -10.06 -9.44
CA VAL A 298 -17.28 -10.85 -10.68
C VAL A 298 -18.60 -10.68 -11.46
N PRO A 299 -18.57 -10.26 -12.74
CA PRO A 299 -19.77 -10.18 -13.57
C PRO A 299 -20.50 -11.51 -13.65
N ASP A 300 -21.84 -11.46 -13.68
CA ASP A 300 -22.72 -12.62 -13.80
C ASP A 300 -22.35 -13.74 -12.82
N ILE A 301 -22.13 -13.36 -11.55
CA ILE A 301 -21.65 -14.29 -10.51
C ILE A 301 -22.52 -15.54 -10.39
N GLU A 302 -23.83 -15.42 -10.64
CA GLU A 302 -24.81 -16.50 -10.63
C GLU A 302 -24.52 -17.59 -11.67
N GLU A 303 -23.79 -17.24 -12.73
CA GLU A 303 -23.32 -18.14 -13.79
C GLU A 303 -21.84 -18.54 -13.61
N ASN A 304 -21.16 -18.00 -12.59
CA ASN A 304 -19.75 -18.24 -12.35
C ASN A 304 -19.51 -19.25 -11.22
N MET A 305 -19.35 -20.52 -11.60
CA MET A 305 -19.09 -21.63 -10.66
C MET A 305 -17.93 -21.35 -9.69
N LYS A 306 -16.80 -20.80 -10.17
CA LYS A 306 -15.62 -20.57 -9.33
C LYS A 306 -15.86 -19.44 -8.32
N ALA A 307 -16.57 -18.39 -8.71
CA ALA A 307 -16.91 -17.30 -7.83
C ALA A 307 -17.87 -17.77 -6.72
N LEU A 308 -18.92 -18.50 -7.09
CA LEU A 308 -19.88 -19.08 -6.14
C LEU A 308 -19.18 -20.03 -5.16
N PHE A 309 -18.33 -20.93 -5.66
CA PHE A 309 -17.59 -21.86 -4.79
C PHE A 309 -16.69 -21.12 -3.79
N ARG A 310 -15.91 -20.13 -4.25
CA ARG A 310 -15.01 -19.35 -3.39
C ARG A 310 -15.78 -18.47 -2.40
N ARG A 311 -16.90 -17.86 -2.82
CA ARG A 311 -17.77 -17.07 -1.95
C ARG A 311 -18.40 -17.95 -0.87
N GLY A 312 -18.88 -19.13 -1.23
CA GLY A 312 -19.42 -20.11 -0.28
C GLY A 312 -18.39 -20.55 0.76
N MET A 313 -17.16 -20.85 0.34
CA MET A 313 -16.06 -21.16 1.27
C MET A 313 -15.76 -20.01 2.23
N ALA A 314 -15.74 -18.77 1.74
CA ALA A 314 -15.47 -17.60 2.57
C ALA A 314 -16.61 -17.31 3.57
N LYS A 315 -17.86 -17.39 3.12
CA LYS A 315 -19.06 -17.22 3.96
C LYS A 315 -19.15 -18.27 5.06
N GLU A 316 -18.78 -19.51 4.77
CA GLU A 316 -18.74 -20.57 5.78
C GLU A 316 -17.79 -20.20 6.93
N ARG A 317 -16.63 -19.62 6.61
CA ARG A 317 -15.64 -19.16 7.60
C ARG A 317 -16.07 -17.91 8.36
N LEU A 318 -17.09 -17.20 7.86
CA LEU A 318 -17.75 -16.08 8.53
C LEU A 318 -18.95 -16.52 9.37
N ASN A 319 -19.24 -17.84 9.44
CA ASN A 319 -20.41 -18.45 10.08
C ASN A 319 -21.75 -18.19 9.38
N ASP A 320 -21.72 -17.73 8.12
CA ASP A 320 -22.90 -17.53 7.29
C ASP A 320 -23.30 -18.84 6.59
N HIS A 321 -23.55 -19.90 7.37
CA HIS A 321 -23.67 -21.28 6.86
C HIS A 321 -24.80 -21.48 5.84
N GLN A 322 -25.94 -20.80 6.03
CA GLN A 322 -27.07 -20.91 5.10
C GLN A 322 -26.73 -20.31 3.73
N GLU A 323 -26.13 -19.12 3.71
CA GLU A 323 -25.70 -18.49 2.47
C GLU A 323 -24.54 -19.25 1.81
N ALA A 324 -23.63 -19.80 2.61
CA ALA A 324 -22.55 -20.65 2.12
C ALA A 324 -23.10 -21.88 1.39
N LEU A 325 -24.09 -22.57 1.97
CA LEU A 325 -24.74 -23.72 1.33
C LEU A 325 -25.48 -23.32 0.05
N ALA A 326 -26.16 -22.17 0.03
CA ALA A 326 -26.82 -21.67 -1.17
C ALA A 326 -25.83 -21.47 -2.33
N ASP A 327 -24.69 -20.81 -2.05
CA ASP A 327 -23.62 -20.59 -3.03
C ASP A 327 -22.98 -21.91 -3.49
N LEU A 328 -22.69 -22.84 -2.57
CA LEU A 328 -22.10 -24.14 -2.92
C LEU A 328 -23.06 -25.01 -3.75
N HIS A 329 -24.35 -25.00 -3.45
CA HIS A 329 -25.34 -25.69 -4.27
C HIS A 329 -25.48 -25.07 -5.66
N ALA A 330 -25.42 -23.74 -5.77
CA ALA A 330 -25.38 -23.05 -7.05
C ALA A 330 -24.13 -23.43 -7.86
N ALA A 331 -22.95 -23.42 -7.23
CA ALA A 331 -21.71 -23.87 -7.85
C ALA A 331 -21.81 -25.33 -8.33
N LEU A 332 -22.43 -26.22 -7.53
CA LEU A 332 -22.59 -27.64 -7.88
C LEU A 332 -23.47 -27.84 -9.13
N ARG A 333 -24.51 -27.01 -9.32
CA ARG A 333 -25.36 -27.08 -10.52
C ARG A 333 -24.58 -26.74 -11.79
N LEU A 334 -23.63 -25.80 -11.70
CA LEU A 334 -22.80 -25.37 -12.81
C LEU A 334 -21.56 -26.26 -13.03
N ALA A 335 -21.18 -27.05 -12.03
CA ALA A 335 -19.90 -27.77 -12.03
C ALA A 335 -19.87 -28.95 -13.04
N PRO A 336 -18.83 -29.03 -13.89
CA PRO A 336 -18.47 -30.23 -14.64
C PRO A 336 -18.25 -31.43 -13.72
N ALA A 337 -18.46 -32.65 -14.23
CA ALA A 337 -18.43 -33.88 -13.43
C ALA A 337 -17.12 -34.06 -12.63
N ASP A 338 -15.98 -33.72 -13.22
CA ASP A 338 -14.63 -33.77 -12.60
C ASP A 338 -14.42 -32.76 -11.47
N GLN A 339 -15.27 -31.72 -11.38
CA GLN A 339 -15.15 -30.64 -10.40
C GLN A 339 -16.22 -30.68 -9.31
N ARG A 340 -17.13 -31.66 -9.35
CA ARG A 340 -18.22 -31.80 -8.35
C ARG A 340 -17.74 -32.31 -7.00
N ALA A 341 -16.77 -33.21 -6.98
CA ALA A 341 -16.37 -33.90 -5.75
C ALA A 341 -15.89 -32.95 -4.63
N PRO A 342 -15.04 -31.93 -4.90
CA PRO A 342 -14.66 -30.95 -3.87
C PRO A 342 -15.85 -30.17 -3.32
N ILE A 343 -16.80 -29.78 -4.18
CA ILE A 343 -17.99 -29.00 -3.80
C ILE A 343 -18.91 -29.83 -2.91
N ILE A 344 -19.16 -31.09 -3.28
CA ILE A 344 -19.97 -32.03 -2.49
C ILE A 344 -19.31 -32.29 -1.13
N GLY A 345 -17.97 -32.39 -1.11
CA GLY A 345 -17.20 -32.54 0.13
C GLY A 345 -17.45 -31.40 1.12
N GLU A 346 -17.39 -30.15 0.64
CA GLU A 346 -17.67 -28.96 1.46
C GLU A 346 -19.12 -28.88 1.94
N ILE A 347 -20.10 -29.12 1.05
CA ILE A 347 -21.52 -29.16 1.43
C ILE A 347 -21.75 -30.19 2.54
N SER A 348 -21.19 -31.39 2.37
CA SER A 348 -21.32 -32.47 3.35
C SER A 348 -20.66 -32.10 4.68
N ARG A 349 -19.54 -31.36 4.66
CA ARG A 349 -18.87 -30.88 5.87
C ARG A 349 -19.73 -29.88 6.63
N ILE A 350 -20.33 -28.91 5.95
CA ILE A 350 -21.19 -27.89 6.58
C ILE A 350 -22.46 -28.54 7.15
N ASN A 351 -23.11 -29.44 6.40
CA ASN A 351 -24.32 -30.12 6.89
C ASN A 351 -24.03 -30.94 8.16
N ARG A 352 -22.94 -31.72 8.18
CA ARG A 352 -22.54 -32.45 9.41
C ARG A 352 -22.32 -31.53 10.61
N PHE A 353 -21.74 -30.35 10.37
CA PHE A 353 -21.55 -29.36 11.42
C PHE A 353 -22.89 -28.83 11.96
N LEU A 354 -23.82 -28.46 11.06
CA LEU A 354 -25.14 -27.96 11.43
C LEU A 354 -25.97 -29.02 12.19
N ASP A 355 -25.94 -30.28 11.75
CA ASP A 355 -26.62 -31.38 12.43
C ASP A 355 -26.10 -31.56 13.87
N SER A 356 -24.76 -31.55 14.03
CA SER A 356 -24.11 -31.62 15.34
C SER A 356 -24.43 -30.43 16.24
N TYR A 357 -24.53 -29.23 15.66
CA TYR A 357 -24.89 -28.01 16.38
C TYR A 357 -26.32 -28.08 16.90
N GLN A 358 -27.27 -28.44 16.04
CA GLN A 358 -28.68 -28.63 16.40
C GLN A 358 -28.86 -29.69 17.49
N GLU A 359 -28.11 -30.79 17.42
CA GLU A 359 -28.16 -31.82 18.45
C GLU A 359 -27.64 -31.31 19.81
N THR A 360 -26.56 -30.51 19.78
CA THR A 360 -25.98 -29.90 20.99
C THR A 360 -26.93 -28.88 21.61
N GLU A 361 -27.50 -27.99 20.80
CA GLU A 361 -28.49 -27.00 21.21
C GLU A 361 -29.72 -27.70 21.82
N ARG A 362 -30.25 -28.73 21.17
CA ARG A 362 -31.37 -29.54 21.68
C ARG A 362 -31.05 -30.15 23.05
N ARG A 363 -29.84 -30.68 23.24
CA ARG A 363 -29.39 -31.25 24.54
C ARG A 363 -29.26 -30.19 25.62
N GLN A 364 -28.76 -28.99 25.30
CA GLN A 364 -28.62 -27.88 26.25
C GLN A 364 -29.98 -27.32 26.67
N CYS A 365 -30.87 -27.05 25.71
CA CYS A 365 -32.25 -26.63 25.98
C CYS A 365 -32.97 -27.68 26.85
N ALA A 366 -32.85 -28.97 26.53
CA ALA A 366 -33.44 -30.05 27.32
C ALA A 366 -32.87 -30.19 28.75
N ARG A 367 -31.73 -29.56 29.06
CA ARG A 367 -31.19 -29.46 30.43
C ARG A 367 -31.69 -28.20 31.14
N MET A 368 -31.80 -27.07 30.44
CA MET A 368 -32.28 -25.80 31.02
C MET A 368 -33.74 -25.87 31.47
N PHE A 369 -34.58 -26.65 30.78
CA PHE A 369 -36.01 -26.78 31.10
C PHE A 369 -36.36 -27.98 32.00
N ARG A 370 -35.36 -28.65 32.61
CA ARG A 370 -35.62 -29.64 33.68
C ARG A 370 -35.75 -28.90 35.00
N THR A 371 -37.00 -28.58 35.37
CA THR A 371 -37.41 -28.17 36.73
C THR A 371 -37.38 -29.34 37.69
#